data_AF-A0A9D4SZK0-F1
#
_entry.id   AF-A0A9D4SZK0-F1
#
_cell.length_a   1.000
_cell.length_b   1.000
_cell.length_c   1.000
_cell.angle_alpha   90.00
_cell.angle_beta   90.00
_cell.angle_gamma   90.00
#
_symmetry.space_group_name_H-M   'P 1'
#
loop_
_entity.id
_entity.type
_entity.pdbx_description
1 polymer ?
#
loop_
_entity_poly.entity_id
_entity_poly.type
_entity_poly.pdbx_seq_one_letter_code
_entity_poly.pdbx_strand_id
1 'polypeptide(L)'
;MEPSEVTSESDSLLPNEPCVASISTPSRSVGKNKSGHILNSDSRNMIFHCYTYWRNREPERSVEDTSKFVAEMLGVSESTVFKVRREAKASSSSGGNLSTPSRKRPRNAEKTQHEI
;
A
#
# COMPACT_ATOMS: atom_id res chain seq x y z
N MET A 1 64.63 39.58 0.49
CA MET A 1 63.30 39.30 -0.07
C MET A 1 63.27 37.81 -0.35
N GLU A 2 62.50 37.08 0.45
CA GLU A 2 61.95 35.73 0.17
C GLU A 2 61.26 35.70 -1.22
N PRO A 3 61.06 34.53 -1.89
CA PRO A 3 60.54 33.36 -1.19
C PRO A 3 60.96 31.94 -1.66
N SER A 4 60.86 31.04 -0.66
CA SER A 4 60.14 29.75 -0.65
C SER A 4 60.56 28.54 -1.51
N GLU A 5 60.83 27.46 -0.76
CA GLU A 5 60.70 26.03 -1.09
C GLU A 5 59.43 25.66 -1.89
N VAL A 6 59.48 24.56 -2.63
CA VAL A 6 58.49 23.46 -2.51
C VAL A 6 58.99 22.22 -3.26
N THR A 7 59.33 21.20 -2.48
CA THR A 7 59.33 19.79 -2.90
C THR A 7 57.88 19.35 -3.09
N SER A 8 57.50 18.96 -4.31
CA SER A 8 56.25 18.22 -4.52
C SER A 8 56.49 16.73 -4.33
N GLU A 9 55.89 16.27 -3.25
CA GLU A 9 55.79 14.91 -2.77
C GLU A 9 54.94 14.04 -3.72
N SER A 10 55.20 12.72 -3.62
CA SER A 10 54.26 11.59 -3.53
C SER A 10 52.84 11.75 -4.12
N ASP A 11 52.22 10.74 -4.71
CA ASP A 11 52.07 9.39 -4.17
C ASP A 11 51.31 8.64 -5.28
N SER A 12 51.94 7.64 -5.87
CA SER A 12 51.21 6.71 -6.74
C SER A 12 50.64 5.60 -5.88
N LEU A 13 49.44 5.17 -6.27
CA LEU A 13 48.76 3.91 -5.94
C LEU A 13 47.61 4.01 -4.93
N LEU A 14 46.48 4.56 -5.38
CA LEU A 14 45.18 4.08 -4.91
C LEU A 14 44.56 3.16 -5.98
N PRO A 15 44.17 1.91 -5.62
CA PRO A 15 43.48 1.03 -6.53
C PRO A 15 42.05 1.53 -6.81
N ASN A 16 41.73 1.71 -8.10
CA ASN A 16 40.40 2.04 -8.61
C ASN A 16 39.50 0.79 -8.62
N GLU A 17 39.22 0.19 -7.46
CA GLU A 17 38.11 -0.77 -7.40
C GLU A 17 36.84 -0.04 -6.97
N PRO A 18 35.80 0.03 -7.84
CA PRO A 18 34.53 0.60 -7.45
C PRO A 18 33.93 -0.23 -6.32
N CYS A 19 33.66 0.41 -5.19
CA CYS A 19 33.04 -0.22 -4.03
C CYS A 19 31.59 -0.59 -4.38
N VAL A 20 31.37 -1.83 -4.83
CA VAL A 20 30.02 -2.34 -5.14
C VAL A 20 29.36 -2.76 -3.83
N ALA A 21 28.52 -1.87 -3.28
CA ALA A 21 27.66 -2.21 -2.17
C ALA A 21 26.56 -3.17 -2.64
N SER A 22 26.51 -4.36 -2.04
CA SER A 22 25.43 -5.33 -2.25
C SER A 22 24.10 -4.77 -1.73
N ILE A 23 23.36 -4.07 -2.58
CA ILE A 23 21.99 -3.64 -2.28
C ILE A 23 21.05 -4.84 -2.40
N SER A 24 20.68 -5.40 -1.25
CA SER A 24 19.57 -6.34 -1.16
C SER A 24 18.30 -5.62 -1.60
N THR A 25 17.79 -5.92 -2.79
CA THR A 25 16.48 -5.43 -3.22
C THR A 25 15.45 -5.93 -2.20
N PRO A 26 14.68 -5.06 -1.54
CA PRO A 26 13.67 -5.53 -0.62
C PRO A 26 12.70 -6.41 -1.41
N SER A 27 12.61 -7.68 -1.01
CA SER A 27 11.56 -8.58 -1.47
C SER A 27 10.24 -7.95 -1.05
N ARG A 28 9.62 -7.21 -1.98
CA ARG A 28 8.27 -6.68 -1.81
C ARG A 28 7.33 -7.87 -1.95
N SER A 29 7.30 -8.70 -0.92
CA SER A 29 6.18 -9.61 -0.73
C SER A 29 4.93 -8.73 -0.71
N VAL A 30 4.12 -8.84 -1.76
CA VAL A 30 2.78 -8.24 -1.78
C VAL A 30 2.02 -9.02 -0.71
N GLY A 31 2.13 -8.53 0.52
CA GLY A 31 1.60 -9.20 1.69
C GLY A 31 0.13 -9.44 1.46
N LYS A 32 -0.27 -10.73 1.39
CA LYS A 32 -1.67 -11.12 1.47
C LYS A 32 -2.27 -10.36 2.64
N ASN A 33 -3.30 -9.58 2.38
CA ASN A 33 -3.94 -8.73 3.36
C ASN A 33 -4.40 -9.59 4.55
N LYS A 34 -3.62 -9.54 5.63
CA LYS A 34 -3.98 -10.20 6.88
C LYS A 34 -5.34 -9.64 7.33
N SER A 35 -6.24 -10.53 7.74
CA SER A 35 -7.53 -10.20 8.35
C SER A 35 -7.38 -9.01 9.31
N GLY A 36 -8.14 -7.93 9.09
CA GLY A 36 -8.12 -6.72 9.91
C GLY A 36 -7.35 -5.51 9.35
N HIS A 37 -6.62 -5.65 8.24
CA HIS A 37 -6.02 -4.49 7.56
C HIS A 37 -7.09 -3.69 6.82
N ILE A 38 -7.28 -2.42 7.20
CA ILE A 38 -8.19 -1.51 6.51
C ILE A 38 -7.55 -1.10 5.19
N LEU A 39 -8.28 -1.26 4.07
CA LEU A 39 -7.82 -0.78 2.78
C LEU A 39 -7.87 0.75 2.74
N ASN A 40 -6.85 1.37 2.16
CA ASN A 40 -6.87 2.80 1.88
C ASN A 40 -7.90 3.14 0.78
N SER A 41 -8.21 4.42 0.62
CA SER A 41 -9.23 4.92 -0.32
C SER A 41 -8.89 4.56 -1.75
N ASP A 42 -7.61 4.68 -2.11
CA ASP A 42 -7.13 4.43 -3.47
C ASP A 42 -7.28 2.96 -3.85
N SER A 43 -6.92 2.04 -2.95
CA SER A 43 -7.13 0.61 -3.16
C SER A 43 -8.61 0.28 -3.28
N ARG A 44 -9.47 0.92 -2.48
CA ARG A 44 -10.93 0.73 -2.53
C ARG A 44 -11.50 1.22 -3.86
N ASN A 45 -11.09 2.40 -4.32
CA ASN A 45 -11.48 2.94 -5.63
C ASN A 45 -10.97 2.04 -6.77
N MET A 46 -9.73 1.58 -6.72
CA MET A 46 -9.17 0.67 -7.72
C MET A 46 -9.99 -0.63 -7.82
N ILE A 47 -10.32 -1.26 -6.69
CA ILE A 47 -11.18 -2.45 -6.65
C ILE A 47 -12.54 -2.17 -7.30
N PHE A 48 -13.15 -1.02 -7.00
CA PHE A 48 -14.43 -0.63 -7.59
C PHE A 48 -14.34 -0.38 -9.10
N HIS A 49 -13.29 0.29 -9.57
CA HIS A 49 -13.06 0.52 -11.00
C HIS A 49 -12.83 -0.79 -11.76
N CYS A 50 -12.02 -1.70 -11.22
CA CYS A 50 -11.85 -3.02 -11.82
C CYS A 50 -13.17 -3.80 -11.88
N TYR A 51 -13.94 -3.81 -10.79
CA TYR A 51 -15.24 -4.47 -10.76
C TYR A 51 -16.22 -3.90 -11.80
N THR A 52 -16.33 -2.57 -11.90
CA THR A 52 -17.23 -1.92 -12.86
C THR A 52 -16.79 -2.14 -14.30
N TYR A 53 -15.48 -2.07 -14.58
CA TYR A 53 -14.93 -2.38 -15.90
C TYR A 53 -15.34 -3.78 -16.36
N TRP A 54 -15.13 -4.80 -15.52
CA TRP A 54 -15.47 -6.18 -15.88
C TRP A 54 -16.98 -6.43 -15.96
N ARG A 55 -17.78 -5.79 -15.10
CA ARG A 55 -19.25 -5.82 -15.21
C ARG A 55 -19.76 -5.23 -16.52
N ASN A 56 -19.11 -4.19 -17.04
CA ASN A 56 -19.49 -3.57 -18.31
C ASN A 56 -19.03 -4.41 -19.51
N ARG A 57 -17.91 -5.14 -19.39
CA ARG A 57 -17.37 -5.98 -20.45
C ARG A 57 -18.15 -7.30 -20.61
N GLU A 58 -18.60 -7.89 -19.49
CA GLU A 58 -19.29 -9.17 -19.46
C GLU A 58 -20.59 -9.07 -18.63
N PRO A 59 -21.65 -8.44 -19.17
CA PRO A 59 -22.87 -8.19 -18.41
C PRO A 59 -23.62 -9.48 -18.00
N GLU A 60 -23.52 -10.52 -18.83
CA GLU A 60 -24.11 -11.86 -18.62
C GLU A 60 -23.47 -12.63 -17.47
N ARG A 61 -22.24 -12.27 -17.08
CA ARG A 61 -21.55 -12.92 -15.96
C ARG A 61 -22.24 -12.59 -14.65
N SER A 62 -22.35 -13.56 -13.75
CA SER A 62 -22.94 -13.30 -12.43
C SER A 62 -22.13 -12.28 -11.63
N VAL A 63 -22.79 -11.63 -10.67
CA VAL A 63 -22.15 -10.66 -9.78
C VAL A 63 -21.08 -11.35 -8.93
N GLU A 64 -21.37 -12.56 -8.50
CA GLU A 64 -20.55 -13.43 -7.68
C GLU A 64 -19.28 -13.82 -8.45
N ASP A 65 -19.43 -14.34 -9.66
CA ASP A 65 -18.29 -14.74 -10.51
C ASP A 65 -17.39 -13.55 -10.85
N THR A 66 -17.99 -12.38 -11.11
CA THR A 66 -17.23 -11.15 -11.36
C THR A 66 -16.46 -10.72 -10.10
N SER A 67 -17.09 -10.84 -8.93
CA SER A 67 -16.46 -10.46 -7.65
C SER A 67 -15.31 -11.40 -7.30
N LYS A 68 -15.49 -12.70 -7.50
CA LYS A 68 -14.46 -13.73 -7.32
C LYS A 68 -13.28 -13.52 -8.26
N PHE A 69 -13.55 -13.27 -9.54
CA PHE A 69 -12.52 -13.00 -10.53
C PHE A 69 -11.67 -11.76 -10.20
N VAL A 70 -12.32 -10.65 -9.82
CA VAL A 70 -11.63 -9.43 -9.40
C VAL A 70 -10.84 -9.63 -8.11
N ALA A 71 -11.37 -10.43 -7.17
CA ALA A 71 -10.69 -10.77 -5.93
C ALA A 71 -9.39 -11.54 -6.18
N GLU A 72 -9.43 -12.55 -7.04
CA GLU A 72 -8.26 -13.33 -7.47
C GLU A 72 -7.23 -12.46 -8.18
N MET A 73 -7.68 -11.61 -9.11
CA MET A 73 -6.81 -10.70 -9.88
C MET A 73 -6.06 -9.70 -9.00
N LEU A 74 -6.75 -9.10 -8.02
CA LEU A 74 -6.19 -8.07 -7.15
C LEU A 74 -5.57 -8.63 -5.87
N GLY A 75 -5.62 -9.95 -5.66
CA GLY A 75 -5.11 -10.61 -4.45
C GLY A 75 -5.84 -10.18 -3.17
N VAL A 76 -7.14 -9.88 -3.26
CA VAL A 76 -7.98 -9.50 -2.11
C VAL A 76 -9.05 -10.57 -1.86
N SER A 77 -9.71 -10.52 -0.69
CA SER A 77 -10.83 -11.41 -0.43
C SER A 77 -12.07 -10.99 -1.24
N GLU A 78 -12.87 -11.95 -1.69
CA GLU A 78 -14.15 -11.68 -2.36
C GLU A 78 -15.08 -10.82 -1.48
N SER A 79 -15.08 -11.08 -0.16
CA SER A 79 -15.84 -10.29 0.81
C SER A 79 -15.46 -8.80 0.80
N THR A 80 -14.20 -8.47 0.49
CA THR A 80 -13.71 -7.10 0.36
C THR A 80 -14.30 -6.42 -0.86
N VAL A 81 -14.37 -7.13 -1.99
CA VAL A 81 -14.98 -6.63 -3.23
C VAL A 81 -16.46 -6.33 -3.01
N PHE A 82 -17.19 -7.22 -2.34
CA PHE A 82 -18.59 -6.99 -1.99
C PHE A 82 -18.79 -5.80 -1.06
N LYS A 83 -17.94 -5.64 -0.03
CA LYS A 83 -18.01 -4.48 0.88
C LYS A 83 -17.79 -3.17 0.11
N VAL A 84 -16.73 -3.11 -0.69
CA VAL A 84 -16.41 -1.96 -1.55
C VAL A 84 -17.56 -1.60 -2.48
N ARG A 85 -18.17 -2.61 -3.14
CA ARG A 85 -19.35 -2.40 -4.01
C ARG A 85 -20.55 -1.82 -3.25
N ARG A 86 -20.85 -2.35 -2.06
CA ARG A 86 -21.97 -1.85 -1.23
C ARG A 86 -21.72 -0.42 -0.77
N GLU A 87 -20.51 -0.13 -0.30
CA GLU A 87 -20.10 1.22 0.11
C GLU A 87 -20.18 2.19 -1.07
N ALA A 88 -19.77 1.77 -2.28
CA ALA A 88 -19.82 2.62 -3.48
C ALA A 88 -21.27 2.96 -3.86
N LYS A 89 -22.18 1.97 -3.83
CA LYS A 89 -23.62 2.22 -4.06
C LYS A 89 -24.21 3.19 -3.03
N ALA A 90 -23.84 3.06 -1.76
CA ALA A 90 -24.27 3.98 -0.72
C ALA A 90 -23.70 5.40 -0.93
N SER A 91 -22.47 5.50 -1.43
CA SER A 91 -21.75 6.76 -1.67
C SER A 91 -22.15 7.44 -2.98
N SER A 92 -22.72 6.71 -3.93
CA SER A 92 -23.21 7.23 -5.23
C SER A 92 -24.36 8.21 -5.03
N SER A 93 -25.11 8.10 -3.94
CA SER A 93 -26.14 9.06 -3.55
C SER A 93 -25.56 10.40 -3.06
N SER A 94 -24.25 10.48 -2.79
CA SER A 94 -23.56 11.68 -2.29
C SER A 94 -22.36 12.10 -3.13
N GLY A 95 -22.18 11.54 -4.33
CA GLY A 95 -21.11 11.92 -5.27
C GLY A 95 -19.67 11.72 -4.76
N GLY A 96 -19.45 10.84 -3.77
CA GLY A 96 -18.18 10.76 -3.05
C GLY A 96 -17.33 9.54 -3.39
N ASN A 97 -16.04 9.78 -3.65
CA ASN A 97 -14.99 8.76 -3.65
C ASN A 97 -15.05 7.86 -2.40
N LEU A 98 -14.67 6.59 -2.52
CA LEU A 98 -14.67 5.67 -1.39
C LEU A 98 -13.65 6.10 -0.34
N SER A 99 -14.14 6.64 0.77
CA SER A 99 -13.29 7.03 1.90
C SER A 99 -12.77 5.82 2.66
N THR A 100 -11.61 5.98 3.28
CA THR A 100 -11.05 5.01 4.23
C THR A 100 -11.90 4.97 5.51
N PRO A 101 -12.40 3.81 5.94
CA PRO A 101 -13.13 3.73 7.19
C PRO A 101 -12.19 4.06 8.36
N SER A 102 -12.62 4.98 9.23
CA SER A 102 -11.84 5.38 10.39
C SER A 102 -11.75 4.23 11.39
N ARG A 103 -10.53 3.90 11.82
CA ARG A 103 -10.29 2.92 12.88
C ARG A 103 -10.73 3.54 14.21
N LYS A 104 -11.94 3.20 14.69
CA LYS A 104 -12.33 3.55 16.05
C LYS A 104 -11.31 2.97 17.03
N ARG A 105 -10.68 3.81 17.84
CA ARG A 105 -9.82 3.37 18.95
C ARG A 105 -10.69 2.58 19.95
N PRO A 106 -10.25 1.43 20.46
CA PRO A 106 -10.95 0.75 21.54
C PRO A 106 -10.99 1.66 22.77
N ARG A 107 -12.19 1.88 23.32
CA ARG A 107 -12.45 2.71 24.50
C ARG A 107 -12.23 1.87 25.76
N ASN A 108 -10.98 1.53 26.08
CA ASN A 108 -10.63 0.86 27.34
C ASN A 108 -9.21 1.27 27.74
N ALA A 109 -9.08 2.42 28.41
CA ALA A 109 -7.83 2.83 29.04
C ALA A 109 -8.03 3.85 30.17
N GLU A 110 -9.14 3.82 30.92
CA GLU A 110 -9.27 4.63 32.16
C GLU A 110 -10.11 3.88 33.19
N LYS A 111 -9.51 2.92 33.88
CA LYS A 111 -9.91 2.49 35.23
C LYS A 111 -8.64 1.99 35.94
N THR A 112 -7.78 2.93 36.28
CA THR A 112 -6.66 2.72 37.20
C THR A 112 -6.85 3.65 38.38
N GLN A 113 -7.06 3.02 39.54
CA GLN A 113 -6.76 3.48 40.90
C GLN A 113 -7.56 4.65 41.48
N HIS A 114 -8.55 4.31 42.30
CA HIS A 114 -8.71 4.96 43.60
C HIS A 114 -8.56 3.87 44.66
N GLU A 115 -7.35 3.79 45.21
CA GLU A 115 -7.06 3.23 46.52
C GLU A 115 -6.92 4.46 47.44
N ILE A 116 -7.89 4.67 48.34
CA ILE A 116 -7.74 5.07 49.76
C ILE A 116 -9.00 4.58 50.47
#